data_AF-B0BEG2-F1
#
_entry.id   AF-B0BEG2-F1
#
_cell.length_a   1.000
_cell.length_b   1.000
_cell.length_c   1.000
_cell.angle_alpha   90.00
_cell.angle_beta   90.00
_cell.angle_gamma   90.00
#
_symmetry.space_group_name_H-M   'P 1'
#
loop_
_entity.id
_entity.type
_entity.pdbx_description
1 polymer ?
#
loop_
_entity_poly.entity_id
_entity_poly.type
_entity_poly.pdbx_seq_one_letter_code
_entity_poly.pdbx_strand_id
1 'polypeptide(L)'
;RVLADDIYMGLRCIAVRKQEIGIGLVNRFITFRARPIYIRTPFTCRSTSWICQLCYGRSPTHGDLVELGEAVGIIASQSIGEPGTQLTLRTFHTGGVFTGGTAEHVRAPSSGKIKFNEDLVHRTRTRHGHPAFLCSIDLYVTLEGRDIIHNLNIPPKGLILVQNG
;
A
#
# COMPACT_ATOMS: atom_id res chain seq x y z
N ARG A 1 10.61 -3.05 -14.77
CA ARG A 1 9.78 -2.45 -15.86
C ARG A 1 10.68 -1.51 -16.68
N VAL A 2 10.28 -1.09 -17.88
CA VAL A 2 11.13 -0.32 -18.82
C VAL A 2 10.48 1.02 -19.16
N LEU A 3 11.28 2.09 -19.28
CA LEU A 3 10.80 3.44 -19.62
C LEU A 3 10.28 3.53 -21.06
N ALA A 4 9.14 4.21 -21.23
CA ALA A 4 8.57 4.52 -22.54
C ALA A 4 9.23 5.76 -23.17
N ASP A 5 9.45 6.79 -22.36
CA ASP A 5 9.98 8.09 -22.76
C ASP A 5 11.24 8.48 -21.97
N ASP A 6 11.97 9.44 -22.51
CA ASP A 6 13.10 10.09 -21.83
C ASP A 6 12.58 10.95 -20.66
N ILE A 7 13.27 10.89 -19.52
CA ILE A 7 12.90 11.64 -18.31
C ILE A 7 13.92 12.74 -18.08
N TYR A 8 13.43 13.97 -18.09
CA TYR A 8 14.22 15.18 -17.88
C TYR A 8 13.87 15.86 -16.56
N MET A 9 14.87 16.51 -15.98
CA MET A 9 14.72 17.46 -14.88
C MET A 9 15.34 18.78 -15.33
N GLY A 10 14.49 19.73 -15.71
CA GLY A 10 14.92 20.94 -16.42
C GLY A 10 15.58 20.55 -17.75
N LEU A 11 16.84 20.95 -17.94
CA LEU A 11 17.63 20.66 -19.13
C LEU A 11 18.42 19.34 -19.04
N ARG A 12 18.40 18.65 -17.90
CA ARG A 12 19.21 17.45 -17.66
C ARG A 12 18.38 16.18 -17.87
N CYS A 13 18.83 15.30 -18.75
CA CYS A 13 18.29 13.95 -18.88
C CYS A 13 18.73 13.09 -17.69
N ILE A 14 17.77 12.53 -16.94
CA ILE A 14 18.02 11.65 -15.80
C ILE A 14 18.00 10.18 -16.23
N ALA A 15 17.10 9.83 -17.13
CA ALA A 15 16.93 8.47 -17.61
C ALA A 15 16.43 8.49 -19.06
N VAL A 16 16.90 7.53 -19.85
CA VAL A 16 16.58 7.45 -21.28
C VAL A 16 15.48 6.44 -21.55
N ARG A 17 14.75 6.64 -22.65
CA ARG A 17 13.74 5.71 -23.17
C ARG A 17 14.36 4.34 -23.36
N LYS A 18 13.55 3.29 -23.16
CA LYS A 18 13.98 1.88 -23.22
C LYS A 18 14.99 1.47 -22.13
N GLN A 19 15.31 2.34 -21.17
CA GLN A 19 16.11 1.96 -20.00
C GLN A 19 15.27 1.18 -19.00
N GLU A 20 15.86 0.14 -18.40
CA GLU A 20 15.24 -0.60 -17.31
C GLU A 20 15.19 0.22 -16.02
N ILE A 21 14.05 0.18 -15.35
CA ILE A 21 13.81 0.81 -14.04
C ILE A 21 14.28 -0.15 -12.95
N GLY A 22 15.57 -0.03 -12.60
CA GLY A 22 16.17 -0.72 -11.44
C GLY A 22 16.09 0.10 -10.15
N ILE A 23 16.48 -0.52 -9.02
CA ILE A 23 16.39 0.09 -7.68
C ILE A 23 17.09 1.46 -7.57
N GLY A 24 18.28 1.60 -8.18
CA GLY A 24 19.04 2.86 -8.14
C GLY A 24 18.39 3.99 -8.95
N LEU A 25 17.54 3.66 -9.93
CA LEU A 25 16.81 4.62 -10.74
C LEU A 25 15.48 5.00 -10.04
N VAL A 26 14.82 4.03 -9.40
CA VAL A 26 13.67 4.25 -8.52
C VAL A 26 14.00 5.17 -7.35
N ASN A 27 15.11 4.93 -6.65
CA ASN A 27 15.52 5.77 -5.51
C ASN A 27 15.73 7.22 -5.94
N ARG A 28 16.30 7.45 -7.13
CA ARG A 28 16.42 8.80 -7.70
C ARG A 28 15.04 9.41 -7.96
N PHE A 29 14.11 8.68 -8.56
CA PHE A 29 12.75 9.18 -8.81
C PHE A 29 11.98 9.55 -7.54
N ILE A 30 12.13 8.76 -6.46
CA ILE A 30 11.52 9.04 -5.16
C ILE A 30 12.11 10.33 -4.56
N THR A 31 13.44 10.46 -4.54
CA THR A 31 14.12 11.63 -3.98
C THR A 31 13.73 12.92 -4.68
N PHE A 32 13.56 12.89 -6.01
CA PHE A 32 13.24 14.09 -6.79
C PHE A 32 11.73 14.36 -6.93
N ARG A 33 10.86 13.59 -6.24
CA ARG A 33 9.39 13.65 -6.39
C ARG A 33 8.97 13.79 -7.86
N ALA A 34 9.42 12.83 -8.67
CA ALA A 34 9.20 12.87 -10.11
C ALA A 34 7.70 12.95 -10.44
N ARG A 35 7.38 13.71 -11.50
CA ARG A 35 6.08 13.70 -12.18
C ARG A 35 5.73 12.28 -12.66
N PRO A 36 4.47 12.01 -13.04
CA PRO A 36 4.09 10.72 -13.59
C PRO A 36 5.04 10.27 -14.70
N ILE A 37 5.53 9.03 -14.60
CA ILE A 37 6.46 8.44 -15.56
C ILE A 37 5.72 7.49 -16.50
N TYR A 38 6.03 7.55 -17.79
CA TYR A 38 5.46 6.62 -18.77
C TYR A 38 6.34 5.37 -18.87
N ILE A 39 5.70 4.21 -18.72
CA ILE A 39 6.36 2.90 -18.79
C ILE A 39 5.82 2.11 -19.97
N ARG A 40 6.66 1.22 -20.52
CA ARG A 40 6.23 0.26 -21.52
C ARG A 40 5.38 -0.82 -20.86
N THR A 41 4.33 -1.25 -21.55
CA THR A 41 3.42 -2.29 -21.07
C THR A 41 3.18 -3.32 -22.16
N PRO A 42 2.74 -4.54 -21.80
CA PRO A 42 2.26 -5.52 -22.76
C PRO A 42 1.10 -4.98 -23.63
N PHE A 43 0.21 -4.17 -23.05
CA PHE A 43 -0.94 -3.59 -23.75
C PHE A 43 -0.57 -2.58 -24.85
N THR A 44 0.59 -1.92 -24.71
CA THR A 44 1.09 -0.97 -25.72
C THR A 44 2.11 -1.59 -26.66
N CYS A 45 2.24 -2.93 -26.67
CA CYS A 45 3.13 -3.63 -27.58
C CYS A 45 2.57 -3.61 -29.01
N ARG A 46 3.40 -3.26 -29.99
CA ARG A 46 3.00 -3.24 -31.43
C ARG A 46 3.07 -4.61 -32.11
N SER A 47 3.49 -5.62 -31.37
CA SER A 47 3.64 -6.97 -31.90
C SER A 47 2.27 -7.66 -31.89
N THR A 48 1.97 -8.37 -32.97
CA THR A 48 0.64 -8.96 -33.22
C THR A 48 0.40 -10.25 -32.45
N SER A 49 1.44 -11.07 -32.26
CA SER A 49 1.29 -12.44 -31.73
C SER A 49 2.22 -12.76 -30.55
N TRP A 50 3.11 -11.83 -30.18
CA TRP A 50 4.08 -12.01 -29.08
C TRP A 50 4.32 -10.69 -28.34
N ILE A 51 4.81 -10.76 -27.11
CA ILE A 51 5.19 -9.58 -26.34
C ILE A 51 6.70 -9.39 -26.45
N CYS A 52 7.17 -8.21 -26.85
CA CYS A 52 8.61 -7.96 -26.90
C CYS A 52 9.23 -7.82 -25.50
N GLN A 53 10.51 -8.17 -25.38
CA GLN A 53 11.28 -8.13 -24.13
C GLN A 53 11.11 -6.81 -23.36
N LEU A 54 11.17 -5.66 -24.05
CA LEU A 54 11.06 -4.34 -23.42
C LEU A 54 9.64 -4.00 -22.95
N CYS A 55 8.59 -4.55 -23.56
CA CYS A 55 7.20 -4.34 -23.13
C CYS A 55 6.83 -5.20 -21.93
N TYR A 56 7.45 -6.38 -21.80
CA TYR A 56 7.33 -7.20 -20.60
C TYR A 56 8.20 -6.65 -19.46
N GLY A 57 9.50 -6.52 -19.71
CA GLY A 57 10.51 -6.02 -18.78
C GLY A 57 11.27 -7.15 -18.07
N ARG A 58 11.37 -7.03 -16.75
CA ARG A 58 12.17 -7.92 -15.88
C ARG A 58 11.43 -9.22 -15.62
N SER A 59 12.11 -10.35 -15.73
CA SER A 59 11.60 -11.66 -15.34
C SER A 59 11.41 -11.73 -13.81
N PRO A 60 10.29 -12.28 -13.32
CA PRO A 60 10.05 -12.43 -11.89
C PRO A 60 10.96 -13.47 -11.23
N THR A 61 11.57 -14.39 -12.00
CA THR A 61 12.39 -15.48 -11.47
C THR A 61 13.87 -15.13 -11.41
N HIS A 62 14.41 -14.57 -12.49
CA HIS A 62 15.85 -14.33 -12.62
C HIS A 62 16.27 -12.92 -12.21
N GLY A 63 15.29 -12.01 -12.09
CA GLY A 63 15.58 -10.64 -11.75
C GLY A 63 16.48 -9.95 -12.78
N ASP A 64 16.42 -10.31 -14.06
CA ASP A 64 16.98 -9.55 -15.19
C ASP A 64 15.89 -9.40 -16.27
N LEU A 65 16.16 -8.73 -17.40
CA LEU A 65 15.21 -8.70 -18.51
C LEU A 65 14.85 -10.12 -18.96
N VAL A 66 13.58 -10.34 -19.28
CA VAL A 66 13.04 -11.63 -19.75
C VAL A 66 13.83 -12.18 -20.93
N GLU A 67 14.04 -13.49 -20.98
CA GLU A 67 14.75 -14.10 -22.11
C GLU A 67 13.86 -14.16 -23.36
N LEU A 68 14.49 -14.10 -24.54
CA LEU A 68 13.77 -14.28 -25.79
C LEU A 68 13.30 -15.73 -25.91
N GLY A 69 11.99 -15.92 -26.08
CA GLY A 69 11.38 -17.25 -26.14
C GLY A 69 10.78 -17.73 -24.82
N GLU A 70 10.94 -16.97 -23.72
CA GLU A 70 10.29 -17.30 -22.44
C GLU A 70 8.76 -17.28 -22.58
N ALA A 71 8.11 -18.33 -22.10
CA ALA A 71 6.66 -18.52 -22.20
C ALA A 71 5.89 -17.67 -21.16
N VAL A 72 6.03 -16.35 -21.23
CA VAL A 72 5.47 -15.39 -20.26
C VAL A 72 3.95 -15.51 -20.06
N GLY A 73 3.21 -15.97 -21.08
CA GLY A 73 1.77 -16.20 -20.99
C GLY A 73 1.41 -17.38 -20.07
N ILE A 74 2.18 -18.47 -20.14
CA ILE A 74 1.99 -19.63 -19.25
C ILE A 74 2.37 -19.25 -17.82
N ILE A 75 3.50 -18.58 -17.64
CA ILE A 75 3.98 -18.10 -16.33
C ILE A 75 2.93 -17.18 -15.68
N ALA A 76 2.39 -16.21 -16.43
CA ALA A 76 1.36 -15.31 -15.94
C ALA A 76 0.07 -16.07 -15.56
N SER A 77 -0.34 -17.05 -16.37
CA SER A 77 -1.54 -17.86 -16.11
C SER A 77 -1.40 -18.67 -14.82
N GLN A 78 -0.26 -19.32 -14.60
CA GLN A 78 0.02 -20.08 -13.38
C GLN A 78 0.13 -19.19 -12.14
N SER A 79 0.79 -18.03 -12.28
CA SER A 79 0.97 -17.05 -11.19
C SER A 79 -0.35 -16.51 -10.63
N ILE A 80 -1.44 -16.60 -11.39
CA ILE A 80 -2.79 -16.25 -10.93
C ILE A 80 -3.58 -17.50 -10.57
N GLY A 81 -3.53 -18.53 -11.42
CA GLY A 81 -4.35 -19.73 -11.31
C GLY A 81 -4.05 -20.55 -10.06
N GLU A 82 -2.79 -20.88 -9.80
CA GLU A 82 -2.41 -21.76 -8.68
C GLU A 82 -2.66 -21.09 -7.31
N PRO A 83 -2.28 -19.82 -7.08
CA PRO A 83 -2.67 -19.14 -5.85
C PRO A 83 -4.18 -18.99 -5.70
N GLY A 84 -4.92 -18.80 -6.81
CA GLY A 84 -6.37 -18.67 -6.80
C GLY A 84 -7.09 -19.96 -6.39
N THR A 85 -6.68 -21.11 -6.95
CA THR A 85 -7.22 -22.41 -6.54
C THR A 85 -6.84 -22.72 -5.10
N GLN A 86 -5.61 -22.41 -4.70
CA GLN A 86 -5.18 -22.58 -3.31
C GLN A 86 -5.96 -21.70 -2.34
N LEU A 87 -6.20 -20.42 -2.67
CA LEU A 87 -6.96 -19.51 -1.81
C LEU A 87 -8.39 -20.00 -1.65
N THR A 88 -9.01 -20.45 -2.74
CA THR A 88 -10.37 -21.00 -2.74
C THR A 88 -10.46 -22.24 -1.86
N LEU A 89 -9.54 -23.20 -2.03
CA LEU A 89 -9.49 -24.37 -1.15
C LEU A 89 -9.27 -23.97 0.31
N ARG A 90 -8.33 -23.05 0.58
CA ARG A 90 -8.10 -22.58 1.95
C ARG A 90 -9.36 -21.94 2.54
N THR A 91 -10.05 -21.04 1.85
CA THR A 91 -11.25 -20.36 2.38
C THR A 91 -12.42 -21.31 2.64
N PHE A 92 -12.61 -22.34 1.81
CA PHE A 92 -13.63 -23.36 2.05
C PHE A 92 -13.24 -24.33 3.18
N HIS A 93 -11.98 -24.76 3.24
CA HIS A 93 -11.51 -25.69 4.28
C HIS A 93 -11.34 -25.05 5.65
N THR A 94 -11.01 -23.74 5.75
CA THR A 94 -11.12 -22.99 7.01
C THR A 94 -12.54 -22.51 7.30
N GLY A 95 -13.53 -22.96 6.52
CA GLY A 95 -14.95 -22.98 6.90
C GLY A 95 -15.49 -21.64 7.38
N GLY A 96 -15.48 -20.60 6.54
CA GLY A 96 -16.30 -19.41 6.76
C GLY A 96 -16.17 -18.76 8.15
N VAL A 97 -15.01 -18.88 8.81
CA VAL A 97 -14.76 -18.16 10.07
C VAL A 97 -14.59 -16.70 9.68
N PHE A 98 -15.71 -15.99 9.63
CA PHE A 98 -15.80 -14.55 9.55
C PHE A 98 -15.17 -13.98 10.83
N THR A 99 -13.84 -13.92 10.89
CA THR A 99 -13.18 -12.94 11.74
C THR A 99 -13.40 -11.60 11.06
N GLY A 100 -14.63 -11.07 11.16
CA GLY A 100 -14.96 -9.73 10.69
C GLY A 100 -13.84 -8.80 11.14
N GLY A 101 -13.27 -8.07 10.16
CA GLY A 101 -11.96 -7.45 10.26
C GLY A 101 -11.64 -6.99 11.67
N THR A 102 -10.55 -7.51 12.23
CA THR A 102 -10.01 -7.03 13.50
C THR A 102 -9.85 -5.53 13.34
N ALA A 103 -10.80 -4.76 13.89
CA ALA A 103 -10.67 -3.32 13.94
C ALA A 103 -9.32 -3.06 14.60
N GLU A 104 -8.45 -2.29 13.94
CA GLU A 104 -7.14 -1.97 14.49
C GLU A 104 -7.38 -1.24 15.82
N HIS A 105 -7.21 -1.97 16.92
CA HIS A 105 -7.35 -1.44 18.25
C HIS A 105 -5.99 -0.93 18.69
N VAL A 106 -5.83 0.38 18.70
CA VAL A 106 -4.69 1.02 19.36
C VAL A 106 -4.97 1.04 20.86
N ARG A 107 -4.12 0.38 21.65
CA ARG A 107 -4.14 0.43 23.11
C ARG A 107 -3.12 1.44 23.61
N ALA A 108 -3.38 2.05 24.75
CA ALA A 108 -2.42 2.95 25.39
C ALA A 108 -1.11 2.18 25.71
N PRO A 109 0.07 2.70 25.34
CA PRO A 109 1.35 2.04 25.59
C PRO A 109 1.73 1.99 27.07
N SER A 110 1.19 2.91 27.88
CA SER A 110 1.44 3.02 29.31
C SER A 110 0.21 3.56 30.04
N SER A 111 0.17 3.36 31.36
CA SER A 111 -0.86 3.96 32.21
C SER A 111 -0.65 5.47 32.28
N GLY A 112 -1.69 6.23 31.96
CA GLY A 112 -1.64 7.68 31.93
C GLY A 112 -3.01 8.31 31.75
N LYS A 113 -3.01 9.63 31.69
CA LYS A 113 -4.17 10.49 31.47
C LYS A 113 -4.22 10.89 30.00
N ILE A 114 -5.40 10.93 29.42
CA ILE A 114 -5.56 11.22 27.98
C ILE A 114 -6.21 12.58 27.82
N LYS A 115 -5.64 13.41 26.96
CA LYS A 115 -6.12 14.75 26.64
C LYS A 115 -6.40 14.87 25.16
N PHE A 116 -7.61 15.29 24.83
CA PHE A 116 -8.01 15.62 23.46
C PHE A 116 -9.07 16.73 23.46
N ASN A 117 -9.26 17.36 22.30
CA ASN A 117 -10.26 18.41 22.15
C ASN A 117 -11.67 17.80 22.01
N GLU A 118 -12.54 18.08 22.98
CA GLU A 118 -13.93 17.56 23.00
C GLU A 118 -14.81 18.15 21.90
N ASP A 119 -14.51 19.34 21.40
CA ASP A 119 -15.30 20.01 20.35
C ASP A 119 -15.16 19.32 18.99
N LEU A 120 -14.12 18.50 18.82
CA LEU A 120 -13.80 17.81 17.57
C LEU A 120 -14.35 16.37 17.51
N VAL A 121 -15.06 15.94 18.56
CA VAL A 121 -15.60 14.58 18.66
C VAL A 121 -17.09 14.57 18.95
N HIS A 122 -17.78 13.51 18.51
CA HIS A 122 -19.19 13.29 18.81
C HIS A 122 -19.35 12.06 19.69
N ARG A 123 -20.13 12.19 20.77
CA ARG A 123 -20.51 11.02 21.58
C ARG A 123 -21.34 10.06 20.74
N THR A 124 -20.91 8.81 20.69
CA THR A 124 -21.57 7.70 20.00
C THR A 124 -21.56 6.45 20.87
N ARG A 125 -22.12 5.37 20.35
CA ARG A 125 -22.07 4.04 20.97
C ARG A 125 -21.50 3.03 19.99
N THR A 126 -20.72 2.10 20.52
CA THR A 126 -20.28 0.92 19.75
C THR A 126 -21.49 0.04 19.41
N ARG A 127 -21.31 -0.92 18.50
CA ARG A 127 -22.34 -1.94 18.18
C ARG A 127 -22.82 -2.74 19.40
N HIS A 128 -22.05 -2.74 20.49
CA HIS A 128 -22.37 -3.41 21.76
C HIS A 128 -22.94 -2.45 22.82
N GLY A 129 -23.27 -1.20 22.45
CA GLY A 129 -23.88 -0.22 23.35
C GLY A 129 -22.91 0.54 24.27
N HIS A 130 -21.61 0.25 24.22
CA HIS A 130 -20.59 0.94 25.03
C HIS A 130 -20.40 2.39 24.56
N PRO A 131 -20.29 3.38 25.46
CA PRO A 131 -20.04 4.76 25.10
C PRO A 131 -18.68 4.91 24.42
N ALA A 132 -18.63 5.74 23.39
CA ALA A 132 -17.42 6.06 22.64
C ALA A 132 -17.50 7.50 22.11
N PHE A 133 -16.37 8.02 21.64
CA PHE A 133 -16.31 9.29 20.92
C PHE A 133 -15.90 9.01 19.47
N LEU A 134 -16.63 9.56 18.51
CA LEU A 134 -16.35 9.47 17.08
C LEU A 134 -15.61 10.71 16.63
N CYS A 135 -14.46 10.53 15.99
CA CYS A 135 -13.70 11.63 15.40
C CYS A 135 -14.29 12.02 14.03
N SER A 136 -14.69 13.28 13.85
CA SER A 136 -15.13 13.79 12.55
C SER A 136 -13.97 14.14 11.62
N ILE A 137 -12.83 14.53 12.21
CA ILE A 137 -11.58 14.91 11.54
C ILE A 137 -10.40 14.23 12.23
N ASP A 138 -9.18 14.41 11.70
CA ASP A 138 -7.95 14.00 12.38
C ASP A 138 -7.85 14.64 13.77
N LEU A 139 -7.74 13.80 14.80
CA LEU A 139 -7.68 14.24 16.19
C LEU A 139 -6.32 13.95 16.79
N TYR A 140 -5.64 15.01 17.23
CA TYR A 140 -4.44 14.89 18.03
C TYR A 140 -4.79 14.59 19.48
N VAL A 141 -4.21 13.51 20.00
CA VAL A 141 -4.44 13.02 21.34
C VAL A 141 -3.11 12.90 22.08
N THR A 142 -3.06 13.46 23.29
CA THR A 142 -1.88 13.41 24.15
C THR A 142 -2.14 12.48 25.32
N LEU A 143 -1.26 11.50 25.52
CA LEU A 143 -1.23 10.63 26.69
C LEU A 143 -0.12 11.12 27.62
N GLU A 144 -0.50 11.59 28.80
CA GLU A 144 0.39 11.99 29.88
C GLU A 144 0.57 10.82 30.86
N GLY A 145 1.70 10.11 30.75
CA GLY A 145 2.15 9.13 31.74
C GLY A 145 2.94 9.78 32.88
N ARG A 146 3.48 8.97 33.80
CA ARG A 146 4.27 9.45 34.95
C ARG A 146 5.55 10.19 34.54
N ASP A 147 6.22 9.75 33.47
CA ASP A 147 7.48 10.34 32.99
C ASP A 147 7.54 10.50 31.46
N ILE A 148 6.47 10.14 30.73
CA ILE A 148 6.47 10.08 29.27
C ILE A 148 5.18 10.67 28.71
N ILE A 149 5.32 11.57 27.73
CA ILE A 149 4.21 12.12 26.95
C ILE A 149 4.21 11.45 25.58
N HIS A 150 3.10 10.83 25.20
CA HIS A 150 2.90 10.26 23.88
C HIS A 150 1.85 11.04 23.10
N ASN A 151 2.20 11.50 21.90
CA ASN A 151 1.26 12.15 20.99
C ASN A 151 0.85 11.16 19.90
N LEU A 152 -0.45 11.02 19.70
CA LEU A 152 -1.07 10.11 18.74
C LEU A 152 -2.00 10.92 17.83
N ASN A 153 -2.04 10.58 16.55
CA ASN A 153 -3.03 11.12 15.62
C ASN A 153 -4.07 10.03 15.33
N ILE A 154 -5.34 10.32 15.62
CA ILE A 154 -6.47 9.42 15.34
C ILE A 154 -7.15 9.87 14.05
N PRO A 155 -7.22 9.03 13.01
CA PRO A 155 -7.83 9.39 11.74
C PRO A 155 -9.35 9.63 11.86
N PRO A 156 -9.97 10.33 10.89
CA PRO A 156 -11.41 10.52 10.85
C PRO A 156 -12.14 9.17 10.85
N LYS A 157 -13.32 9.16 11.49
CA LYS A 157 -14.15 7.97 11.78
C LYS A 157 -13.54 6.97 12.77
N GLY A 158 -12.41 7.30 13.40
CA GLY A 158 -11.89 6.57 14.55
C GLY A 158 -12.84 6.64 15.75
N LEU A 159 -12.86 5.56 16.55
CA LEU A 159 -13.61 5.49 17.81
C LEU A 159 -12.65 5.54 19.00
N ILE A 160 -12.88 6.50 19.89
CA ILE A 160 -12.17 6.63 21.16
C ILE A 160 -13.04 6.04 22.25
N LEU A 161 -12.50 5.06 22.98
CA LEU A 161 -13.23 4.31 24.01
C LEU A 161 -12.91 4.80 25.43
N VAL A 162 -12.08 5.84 25.56
CA VAL A 162 -11.61 6.41 26.82
C VAL A 162 -12.15 7.83 27.00
N GLN A 163 -12.34 8.23 28.26
CA GLN A 163 -12.75 9.58 28.61
C GLN A 163 -11.55 10.50 28.70
N ASN A 164 -11.78 11.77 28.37
CA ASN A 164 -10.81 12.86 28.55
C ASN A 164 -10.56 13.09 30.04
N GLY A 165 -9.31 13.11 30.51
CA GLY A 165 -8.98 13.35 31.92
C GLY A 165 -7.59 12.96 32.36
#